data_AF-A0A819G4R3-F1
#
_entry.id   AF-A0A819G4R3-F1
#
_cell.length_a   1.000
_cell.length_b   1.000
_cell.length_c   1.000
_cell.angle_alpha   90.00
_cell.angle_beta   90.00
_cell.angle_gamma   90.00
#
_symmetry.space_group_name_H-M   'P 1'
#
loop_
_entity.id
_entity.type
_entity.pdbx_description
1 polymer ?
#
loop_
_entity_poly.entity_id
_entity_poly.type
_entity_poly.pdbx_seq_one_letter_code
_entity_poly.pdbx_strand_id
1 'polypeptide(L)'
;MIRYDHLLHGISLYIDQNVTLTDTMIDHGKQLAWLLSGLAKDVFNMSVQTIHLFWDIDSARIACNSHGALFFNLRYFEQVFADDLKPYLHNTSSSISIVRSVVNFYFMVACHELSHNIDSSHDLNFINRLERVSVRFTDAKDVFLSKFSFQ
;
A
#
# COMPACT_ATOMS: atom_id res chain seq x y z
N MET A 1 -14.66 -0.35 -15.73
CA MET A 1 -14.11 -0.01 -14.41
C MET A 1 -14.83 1.24 -13.87
N ILE A 2 -15.38 1.17 -12.67
CA ILE A 2 -16.01 2.26 -11.91
C ILE A 2 -14.93 2.87 -11.00
N ARG A 3 -14.91 4.20 -10.87
CA ARG A 3 -13.96 4.96 -10.06
C ARG A 3 -14.66 5.64 -8.89
N TYR A 4 -14.11 5.50 -7.69
CA TYR A 4 -14.60 6.12 -6.45
C TYR A 4 -13.53 7.03 -5.87
N ASP A 5 -13.74 8.36 -5.86
CA ASP A 5 -12.67 9.34 -5.60
C ASP A 5 -12.57 9.88 -4.16
N HIS A 6 -13.61 9.66 -3.34
CA HIS A 6 -13.73 10.36 -2.06
C HIS A 6 -14.00 9.43 -0.87
N LEU A 7 -13.99 8.11 -1.09
CA LEU A 7 -14.28 7.15 -0.03
C LEU A 7 -13.08 6.94 0.91
N LEU A 8 -11.85 7.15 0.41
CA LEU A 8 -10.63 6.64 1.02
C LEU A 8 -9.57 7.75 1.22
N HIS A 9 -9.92 8.82 1.94
CA HIS A 9 -9.00 9.93 2.23
C HIS A 9 -8.38 10.61 0.99
N GLY A 10 -9.13 10.67 -0.12
CA GLY A 10 -8.67 11.27 -1.38
C GLY A 10 -7.85 10.34 -2.28
N ILE A 11 -7.72 9.06 -1.92
CA ILE A 11 -7.24 8.00 -2.81
C ILE A 11 -8.42 7.45 -3.61
N SER A 12 -8.23 7.34 -4.93
CA SER A 12 -9.23 6.74 -5.82
C SER A 12 -9.22 5.22 -5.72
N LEU A 13 -10.40 4.60 -5.65
CA LEU A 13 -10.61 3.16 -5.76
C LEU A 13 -11.23 2.82 -7.12
N TYR A 14 -10.64 1.87 -7.83
CA TYR A 14 -11.05 1.40 -9.14
C TYR A 14 -11.59 -0.04 -9.07
N ILE A 15 -12.82 -0.28 -9.51
CA ILE A 15 -13.50 -1.58 -9.38
C ILE A 15 -14.11 -1.99 -10.72
N ASP A 16 -14.17 -3.27 -11.04
CA ASP A 16 -14.91 -3.73 -12.22
C ASP A 16 -16.42 -3.43 -12.10
N GLN A 17 -17.10 -3.23 -13.23
CA GLN A 17 -18.54 -2.92 -13.23
C GLN A 17 -19.40 -4.06 -12.68
N ASN A 18 -18.90 -5.29 -12.72
CA ASN A 18 -19.62 -6.47 -12.25
C ASN A 18 -19.39 -6.77 -10.76
N VAL A 19 -18.58 -5.97 -10.07
CA VAL A 19 -18.29 -6.14 -8.65
C VAL A 19 -19.08 -5.13 -7.83
N THR A 20 -19.89 -5.63 -6.91
CA THR A 20 -20.61 -4.79 -5.94
C THR A 20 -19.68 -4.39 -4.81
N LEU A 21 -19.51 -3.08 -4.62
CA LEU A 21 -18.78 -2.54 -3.48
C LEU A 21 -19.54 -2.81 -2.17
N THR A 22 -18.90 -3.44 -1.20
CA THR A 22 -19.47 -3.73 0.13
C THR A 22 -18.90 -2.81 1.20
N ASP A 23 -19.59 -2.66 2.34
CA ASP A 23 -19.10 -1.87 3.47
C ASP A 23 -17.74 -2.38 4.00
N THR A 24 -17.58 -3.71 4.07
CA THR A 24 -16.32 -4.36 4.45
C THR A 24 -15.16 -3.95 3.52
N MET A 25 -15.39 -3.94 2.20
CA MET A 25 -14.39 -3.49 1.23
C MET A 25 -14.04 -2.01 1.41
N ILE A 26 -15.04 -1.18 1.72
CA ILE A 26 -14.80 0.23 2.01
C ILE A 26 -13.92 0.39 3.25
N ASP A 27 -14.20 -0.36 4.32
CA ASP A 27 -13.45 -0.25 5.57
C ASP A 27 -12.01 -0.78 5.44
N HIS A 28 -11.80 -1.91 4.77
CA HIS A 28 -10.45 -2.38 4.42
C HIS A 28 -9.75 -1.40 3.47
N GLY A 29 -10.49 -0.81 2.53
CA GLY A 29 -10.00 0.25 1.66
C GLY A 29 -9.48 1.45 2.45
N LYS A 30 -10.18 1.87 3.51
CA LYS A 30 -9.75 2.99 4.36
C LYS A 30 -8.47 2.64 5.12
N GLN A 31 -8.36 1.42 5.64
CA GLN A 31 -7.17 0.95 6.36
C GLN A 31 -5.94 0.96 5.45
N LEU A 32 -6.06 0.35 4.27
CA LEU A 32 -4.96 0.34 3.30
C LEU A 32 -4.62 1.75 2.81
N ALA A 33 -5.63 2.57 2.49
CA ALA A 33 -5.44 3.94 2.04
C ALA A 33 -4.73 4.81 3.09
N TRP A 34 -5.07 4.65 4.38
CA TRP A 34 -4.37 5.34 5.46
C TRP A 34 -2.89 4.94 5.52
N LEU A 35 -2.59 3.65 5.45
CA LEU A 35 -1.21 3.14 5.48
C LEU A 35 -0.40 3.68 4.29
N LEU A 36 -0.95 3.56 3.08
CA LEU A 36 -0.27 4.00 1.85
C LEU A 36 -0.11 5.52 1.80
N SER A 37 -1.09 6.28 2.33
CA SER A 37 -0.96 7.74 2.47
C SER A 37 0.20 8.12 3.40
N GLY A 38 0.35 7.40 4.51
CA GLY A 38 1.48 7.55 5.43
C GLY A 38 2.81 7.25 4.75
N LEU A 39 2.92 6.13 4.03
CA LEU A 39 4.12 5.80 3.25
C LEU A 39 4.43 6.87 2.20
N ALA A 40 3.45 7.29 1.40
CA ALA A 40 3.64 8.30 0.37
C ALA A 40 4.19 9.61 0.96
N LYS A 41 3.54 10.13 2.02
CA LYS A 41 3.88 11.43 2.60
C LYS A 41 5.15 11.38 3.47
N ASP A 42 5.20 10.45 4.42
CA ASP A 42 6.19 10.46 5.49
C ASP A 42 7.47 9.68 5.12
N VAL A 43 7.41 8.78 4.14
CA VAL A 43 8.55 7.94 3.73
C VAL A 43 9.08 8.37 2.37
N PHE A 44 8.23 8.39 1.35
CA PHE A 44 8.66 8.65 -0.04
C PHE A 44 8.64 10.13 -0.44
N ASN A 45 8.08 11.01 0.40
CA ASN A 45 7.87 12.43 0.09
C ASN A 45 7.14 12.65 -1.25
N MET A 46 6.10 11.84 -1.47
CA MET A 46 5.23 11.86 -2.64
C MET A 46 3.86 12.42 -2.30
N SER A 47 3.20 12.96 -3.32
CA SER A 47 1.80 13.38 -3.22
C SER A 47 0.89 12.15 -3.05
N VAL A 48 -0.07 12.22 -2.14
CA VAL A 48 -1.07 11.14 -1.94
C VAL A 48 -1.89 10.89 -3.22
N GLN A 49 -2.00 11.89 -4.11
CA GLN A 49 -2.71 11.77 -5.38
C GLN A 49 -2.03 10.81 -6.37
N THR A 50 -0.78 10.39 -6.13
CA THR A 50 -0.10 9.37 -6.94
C THR A 50 -0.44 7.95 -6.49
N ILE A 51 -1.22 7.79 -5.42
CA ILE A 51 -1.62 6.48 -4.88
C ILE A 51 -3.08 6.21 -5.27
N HIS A 52 -3.31 4.99 -5.73
CA HIS A 52 -4.61 4.49 -6.13
C HIS A 52 -4.82 3.08 -5.59
N LEU A 53 -6.07 2.72 -5.33
CA LEU A 53 -6.46 1.34 -5.06
C LEU A 53 -7.20 0.77 -6.26
N PHE A 54 -7.06 -0.52 -6.50
CA PHE A 54 -7.91 -1.22 -7.45
C PHE A 54 -8.38 -2.56 -6.88
N TRP A 55 -9.46 -3.08 -7.45
CA TRP A 55 -9.99 -4.40 -7.14
C TRP A 55 -9.88 -5.28 -8.36
N ASP A 56 -9.07 -6.33 -8.28
CA ASP A 56 -8.85 -7.29 -9.37
C ASP A 56 -9.08 -8.73 -8.88
N ILE A 57 -10.09 -9.38 -9.45
CA ILE A 57 -10.47 -10.76 -9.16
C ILE A 57 -9.72 -11.79 -10.01
N ASP A 58 -9.19 -11.38 -11.16
CA ASP A 58 -8.70 -12.27 -12.21
C ASP A 58 -7.18 -12.48 -12.13
N SER A 59 -6.44 -11.55 -11.52
CA SER A 59 -4.99 -11.64 -11.39
C SER A 59 -4.51 -11.80 -9.94
N ALA A 60 -3.30 -12.34 -9.80
CA ALA A 60 -2.54 -12.37 -8.55
C ALA A 60 -1.71 -11.09 -8.33
N ARG A 61 -1.99 -10.01 -9.08
CA ARG A 61 -1.22 -8.78 -9.02
C ARG A 61 -1.42 -8.07 -7.69
N ILE A 62 -0.32 -7.77 -7.01
CA ILE A 62 -0.31 -7.06 -5.72
C ILE A 62 -0.40 -5.55 -5.94
N ALA A 63 0.37 -5.03 -6.91
CA ALA A 63 0.39 -3.63 -7.29
C ALA A 63 0.83 -3.49 -8.76
N CYS A 64 0.74 -2.27 -9.28
CA CYS A 64 1.42 -1.87 -10.50
C CYS A 64 1.76 -0.37 -10.48
N ASN A 65 2.74 -0.01 -11.30
CA ASN A 65 3.07 1.37 -11.62
C ASN A 65 2.60 1.71 -13.05
N SER A 66 1.91 2.83 -13.21
CA SER A 66 1.67 3.47 -14.50
C SER A 66 2.21 4.90 -14.48
N HIS A 67 3.40 5.09 -15.05
CA HIS A 67 4.02 6.41 -15.24
C HIS A 67 4.13 7.25 -13.95
N GLY A 68 4.45 6.60 -12.82
CA GLY A 68 4.59 7.23 -11.51
C GLY A 68 3.32 7.24 -10.67
N ALA A 69 2.18 6.85 -11.23
CA ALA A 69 0.97 6.55 -10.47
C ALA A 69 0.99 5.09 -10.00
N LEU A 70 0.93 4.87 -8.69
CA LEU A 70 1.00 3.56 -8.07
C LEU A 70 -0.41 3.06 -7.74
N PHE A 71 -0.70 1.85 -8.17
CA PHE A 71 -1.98 1.19 -7.97
C PHE A 71 -1.77 -0.05 -7.09
N PHE A 72 -2.52 -0.16 -5.99
CA PHE A 72 -2.42 -1.28 -5.05
C PHE A 72 -3.71 -2.10 -5.03
N ASN A 73 -3.60 -3.43 -5.06
CA ASN A 73 -4.75 -4.32 -5.11
C ASN A 73 -5.38 -4.47 -3.72
N LEU A 74 -6.58 -3.92 -3.55
CA LEU A 74 -7.35 -4.03 -2.31
C LEU A 74 -7.77 -5.48 -2.02
N ARG A 75 -8.07 -6.29 -3.05
CA ARG A 75 -8.43 -7.70 -2.82
C ARG A 75 -7.28 -8.48 -2.22
N TYR A 76 -6.05 -8.23 -2.67
CA TYR A 76 -4.87 -8.87 -2.11
C TYR A 76 -4.69 -8.50 -0.63
N PHE A 77 -4.86 -7.21 -0.31
CA PHE A 77 -4.84 -6.74 1.07
C PHE A 77 -5.89 -7.46 1.93
N GLU A 78 -7.11 -7.61 1.44
CA GLU A 78 -8.16 -8.31 2.19
C GLU A 78 -7.82 -9.77 2.46
N GLN A 79 -7.26 -10.46 1.47
CA GLN A 79 -6.94 -11.88 1.58
C GLN A 79 -5.79 -12.18 2.54
N VAL A 80 -4.86 -11.24 2.68
CA VAL A 80 -3.60 -11.46 3.43
C VAL A 80 -3.57 -10.71 4.76
N PHE A 81 -4.16 -9.51 4.84
CA PHE A 81 -3.94 -8.58 5.95
C PHE A 81 -5.23 -8.02 6.59
N ALA A 82 -6.44 -8.32 6.09
CA ALA A 82 -7.67 -7.78 6.67
C ALA A 82 -7.85 -8.17 8.14
N ASP A 83 -7.53 -9.42 8.50
CA ASP A 83 -7.66 -9.89 9.88
C ASP A 83 -6.54 -9.37 10.79
N ASP A 84 -5.40 -9.05 10.19
CA ASP A 84 -4.19 -8.56 10.85
C ASP A 84 -4.34 -7.11 11.35
N LEU A 85 -5.15 -6.29 10.67
CA LEU A 85 -5.33 -4.87 11.02
C LEU A 85 -6.62 -4.55 11.80
N LYS A 86 -7.53 -5.52 11.96
CA LYS A 86 -8.69 -5.42 12.87
C LYS A 86 -8.35 -5.03 14.33
N PRO A 87 -7.23 -5.49 14.93
CA PRO A 87 -6.89 -5.21 16.34
C PRO A 87 -6.53 -3.75 16.67
N TYR A 88 -6.57 -2.81 15.74
CA TYR A 88 -6.32 -1.39 16.04
C TYR A 88 -7.38 -0.74 16.94
N LEU A 89 -8.53 -1.39 17.13
CA LEU A 89 -9.57 -0.94 18.07
C LEU A 89 -9.32 -1.40 19.51
N HIS A 90 -8.34 -2.29 19.75
CA HIS A 90 -8.05 -2.87 21.05
C HIS A 90 -6.53 -2.90 21.31
N ASN A 91 -6.01 -1.75 21.74
CA ASN A 91 -4.60 -1.46 22.10
C ASN A 91 -3.88 -2.62 22.83
N THR A 92 -3.24 -3.55 22.10
CA THR A 92 -2.44 -4.64 22.68
C THR A 92 -1.09 -4.74 21.98
N SER A 93 -0.07 -5.25 22.68
CA SER A 93 1.31 -5.37 22.19
C SER A 93 1.44 -6.25 20.93
N SER A 94 0.53 -7.22 20.74
CA SER A 94 0.44 -8.05 19.54
C SER A 94 0.03 -7.27 18.29
N SER A 95 -0.69 -6.15 18.46
CA SER A 95 -1.11 -5.30 17.35
C SER A 95 0.09 -4.58 16.70
N ILE A 96 1.15 -4.25 17.44
CA ILE A 96 2.30 -3.49 16.92
C ILE A 96 3.17 -4.33 15.98
N SER A 97 3.45 -5.60 16.31
CA SER A 97 4.26 -6.47 15.44
C SER A 97 3.60 -6.72 14.10
N ILE A 98 2.27 -6.92 14.10
CA ILE A 98 1.48 -7.11 12.90
C ILE A 98 1.56 -5.87 12.00
N VAL A 99 1.34 -4.68 12.57
CA VAL A 99 1.46 -3.41 11.87
C VAL A 99 2.81 -3.23 11.21
N ARG A 100 3.88 -3.54 11.94
CA ARG A 100 5.25 -3.47 11.40
C ARG A 100 5.40 -4.40 10.19
N SER A 101 4.84 -5.61 10.24
CA SER A 101 4.85 -6.55 9.13
C SER A 101 4.10 -6.00 7.91
N VAL A 102 2.89 -5.47 8.08
CA VAL A 102 2.11 -4.89 6.97
C VAL A 102 2.81 -3.67 6.36
N VAL A 103 3.33 -2.77 7.19
CA VAL A 103 4.06 -1.59 6.73
C VAL A 103 5.33 -2.00 5.98
N ASN A 104 6.11 -2.95 6.50
CA ASN A 104 7.32 -3.44 5.81
C ASN A 104 6.97 -4.09 4.47
N PHE A 105 5.88 -4.86 4.40
CA PHE A 105 5.41 -5.47 3.15
C PHE A 105 5.07 -4.40 2.11
N TYR A 106 4.18 -3.46 2.43
CA TYR A 106 3.77 -2.43 1.47
C TYR A 106 4.87 -1.41 1.17
N PHE A 107 5.81 -1.20 2.08
CA PHE A 107 7.04 -0.45 1.79
C PHE A 107 7.85 -1.11 0.67
N MET A 108 8.09 -2.42 0.75
CA MET A 108 8.84 -3.13 -0.29
C MET A 108 8.08 -3.19 -1.62
N VAL A 109 6.75 -3.39 -1.58
CA VAL A 109 5.90 -3.29 -2.77
C VAL A 109 6.03 -1.90 -3.40
N ALA A 110 5.90 -0.82 -2.63
CA ALA A 110 6.06 0.53 -3.15
C ALA A 110 7.46 0.78 -3.74
N CYS A 111 8.53 0.28 -3.11
CA CYS A 111 9.88 0.38 -3.67
C CYS A 111 10.02 -0.36 -5.00
N HIS A 112 9.41 -1.55 -5.11
CA HIS A 112 9.35 -2.34 -6.35
C HIS A 112 8.65 -1.53 -7.45
N GLU A 113 7.44 -1.06 -7.17
CA GLU A 113 6.68 -0.30 -8.16
C GLU A 113 7.39 1.02 -8.54
N LEU A 114 8.00 1.74 -7.60
CA LEU A 114 8.76 2.94 -7.90
C LEU A 114 9.99 2.68 -8.78
N SER A 115 10.58 1.49 -8.69
CA SER A 115 11.71 1.10 -9.54
C SER A 115 11.30 0.98 -11.02
N HIS A 116 10.02 0.67 -11.29
CA HIS A 116 9.46 0.68 -12.63
C HIS A 116 9.38 2.06 -13.29
N ASN A 117 9.58 3.16 -12.55
CA ASN A 117 9.76 4.49 -13.16
C ASN A 117 11.05 4.61 -13.97
N ILE A 118 12.01 3.70 -13.77
CA ILE A 118 13.32 3.74 -14.41
C ILE A 118 13.49 2.56 -15.36
N ASP A 119 13.02 1.38 -14.97
CA ASP A 119 13.23 0.13 -15.72
C ASP A 119 12.05 -0.83 -15.55
N SER A 120 11.48 -1.28 -16.66
CA SER A 120 10.37 -2.25 -16.67
C SER A 120 10.86 -3.71 -16.71
N SER A 121 12.14 -3.95 -16.94
CA SER A 121 12.71 -5.29 -16.91
C SER A 121 12.78 -5.79 -15.46
N HIS A 122 12.70 -7.11 -15.24
CA HIS A 122 12.87 -7.73 -13.92
C HIS A 122 14.24 -8.43 -13.83
N ASP A 123 15.26 -7.82 -14.42
CA ASP A 123 16.62 -8.35 -14.48
C ASP A 123 17.45 -7.94 -13.25
N LEU A 124 18.75 -8.24 -13.28
CA LEU A 124 19.66 -7.87 -12.20
C LEU A 124 19.80 -6.35 -12.01
N ASN A 125 19.67 -5.55 -13.07
CA ASN A 125 19.70 -4.09 -12.97
C ASN A 125 18.48 -3.58 -12.22
N PHE A 126 17.31 -4.14 -12.50
CA PHE A 126 16.09 -3.84 -11.75
C PHE A 126 16.23 -4.17 -10.27
N ILE A 127 16.75 -5.37 -9.94
CA ILE A 127 16.97 -5.78 -8.54
C ILE A 127 17.94 -4.82 -7.84
N ASN A 128 19.06 -4.47 -8.46
CA ASN A 128 20.02 -3.50 -7.91
C ASN A 128 19.39 -2.11 -7.66
N ARG A 129 18.43 -1.70 -8.49
CA ARG A 129 17.70 -0.43 -8.31
C ARG A 129 16.69 -0.53 -7.16
N LEU A 130 15.93 -1.62 -7.11
CA LEU A 130 15.01 -1.90 -6.01
C LEU A 130 15.73 -1.83 -4.66
N GLU A 131 16.88 -2.49 -4.53
CA GLU A 131 17.70 -2.45 -3.32
C GLU A 131 18.15 -1.03 -2.96
N ARG A 132 18.58 -0.23 -3.96
CA ARG A 132 18.98 1.17 -3.73
C ARG A 132 17.79 2.03 -3.30
N VAL A 133 16.62 1.85 -3.90
CA VAL A 133 15.39 2.56 -3.53
C VAL A 133 15.00 2.18 -2.09
N SER A 134 14.99 0.89 -1.74
CA SER A 134 14.65 0.47 -0.40
C SER A 134 15.62 1.02 0.63
N VAL A 135 16.94 0.89 0.41
CA VAL A 135 17.96 1.42 1.33
C VAL A 135 17.84 2.93 1.51
N ARG A 136 17.59 3.68 0.42
CA ARG A 136 17.40 5.14 0.47
C ARG A 136 16.29 5.57 1.41
N PHE A 137 15.22 4.79 1.52
CA PHE A 137 14.02 5.16 2.29
C PHE A 137 13.86 4.37 3.61
N THR A 138 14.77 3.45 3.93
CA THR A 138 14.72 2.64 5.16
C THR A 138 14.65 3.49 6.42
N ASP A 139 15.50 4.52 6.55
CA ASP A 139 15.52 5.35 7.76
C ASP A 139 14.19 6.10 7.95
N ALA A 140 13.63 6.66 6.86
CA ALA A 140 12.34 7.34 6.89
C ALA A 140 11.19 6.37 7.24
N LYS A 141 11.24 5.14 6.71
CA LYS A 141 10.31 4.06 7.07
C LYS A 141 10.42 3.70 8.55
N ASP A 142 11.62 3.61 9.12
CA ASP A 142 11.81 3.29 10.53
C ASP A 142 11.32 4.43 11.45
N VAL A 143 11.52 5.68 11.05
CA VAL A 143 10.91 6.85 11.72
C VAL A 143 9.38 6.78 11.63
N PHE A 144 8.80 6.48 10.47
CA PHE A 144 7.36 6.29 10.33
C PHE A 144 6.84 5.18 11.24
N LEU A 145 7.53 4.03 11.30
CA LEU A 145 7.17 2.92 12.18
C LEU A 145 7.25 3.24 13.69
N SER A 146 8.14 4.15 14.07
CA SER A 146 8.28 4.57 15.46
C SER A 146 7.01 5.27 15.99
N LYS A 147 6.21 5.88 15.10
CA LYS A 147 4.92 6.49 15.43
C LYS A 147 3.88 5.47 15.94
N PHE A 148 4.06 4.19 15.63
CA PHE A 148 3.19 3.10 16.09
C PHE A 148 3.72 2.40 17.35
N SER A 149 4.89 2.81 17.85
CA SER A 149 5.61 2.11 18.91
C SER A 149 5.40 2.71 20.31
N PHE A 150 4.50 3.69 20.45
CA PHE A 150 4.20 4.35 21.74
C PHE A 150 2.70 4.67 21.88
N GLN A 151 1.98 3.80 22.59
CA GLN A 151 0.83 4.10 23.46
C GLN A 151 0.78 3.07 24.59
#